data_AF-A0A2V6U9A9-F1
#
_entry.id   AF-A0A2V6U9A9-F1
#
_cell.length_a   1.000
_cell.length_b   1.000
_cell.length_c   1.000
_cell.angle_alpha   90.00
_cell.angle_beta   90.00
_cell.angle_gamma   90.00
#
_symmetry.space_group_name_H-M   'P 1'
#
loop_
_entity.id
_entity.type
_entity.pdbx_description
1 polymer ?
#
loop_
_entity_poly.entity_id
_entity_poly.type
_entity_poly.pdbx_seq_one_letter_code
_entity_poly.pdbx_strand_id
1 'polypeptide(L)'
;MNETRTLAQFVAQTKFGDLPPRLVDNLKITILDTLGAAFVGSVQPWAQRILAVAQALGGTPEASVISQSWRTDVSRAAFANGVLIGAF
;
A
#
# COMPACT_ATOMS: atom_id res chain seq x y z
N MET A 1 -23.82 -11.74 15.18
CA MET A 1 -22.61 -11.13 14.59
C MET A 1 -21.41 -11.46 15.47
N ASN A 2 -21.12 -12.74 15.67
CA ASN A 2 -19.97 -13.17 16.47
C ASN A 2 -18.70 -13.16 15.62
N GLU A 3 -18.85 -13.39 14.33
CA GLU A 3 -17.80 -13.52 13.31
C GLU A 3 -16.98 -12.23 13.18
N THR A 4 -17.65 -11.08 13.06
CA THR A 4 -16.99 -9.76 13.02
C THR A 4 -16.20 -9.49 14.30
N ARG A 5 -16.76 -9.86 15.46
CA ARG A 5 -16.10 -9.70 16.77
C ARG A 5 -14.86 -10.59 16.87
N THR A 6 -14.97 -11.86 16.49
CA THR A 6 -13.85 -12.82 16.49
C THR A 6 -12.72 -12.34 15.60
N LEU A 7 -13.01 -11.89 14.37
CA LEU A 7 -11.98 -11.38 13.47
C LEU A 7 -11.31 -10.11 14.01
N ALA A 8 -12.09 -9.16 14.52
CA ALA A 8 -11.54 -7.94 15.11
C ALA A 8 -10.63 -8.24 16.30
N GLN A 9 -11.03 -9.19 17.16
CA GLN A 9 -10.24 -9.60 18.32
C GLN A 9 -8.95 -10.31 17.90
N PHE A 10 -9.00 -11.20 16.91
CA PHE A 10 -7.82 -11.85 16.33
C PHE A 10 -6.80 -10.82 15.82
N VAL A 11 -7.24 -9.86 15.00
CA VAL A 11 -6.35 -8.82 14.46
C VAL A 11 -5.77 -7.94 15.57
N ALA A 12 -6.58 -7.51 16.54
CA ALA A 12 -6.13 -6.63 17.61
C ALA A 12 -5.15 -7.30 18.61
N GLN A 13 -5.24 -8.62 18.77
CA GLN A 13 -4.43 -9.37 19.74
C GLN A 13 -3.16 -10.00 19.13
N THR A 14 -3.12 -10.18 17.81
CA THR A 14 -1.97 -10.80 17.12
C THR A 14 -0.76 -9.87 17.19
N LYS A 15 0.37 -10.39 17.69
CA LYS A 15 1.67 -9.71 17.73
C LYS A 15 2.60 -10.28 16.68
N PHE A 16 3.65 -9.52 16.34
CA PHE A 16 4.65 -9.97 15.37
C PHE A 16 5.32 -11.30 15.77
N GLY A 17 5.56 -11.51 17.07
CA GLY A 17 6.14 -12.76 17.59
C GLY A 17 5.23 -13.99 17.48
N ASP A 18 3.92 -13.79 17.28
CA ASP A 18 2.95 -14.87 17.08
C ASP A 18 2.96 -15.38 15.64
N LEU A 19 3.61 -14.65 14.71
CA LEU A 19 3.65 -14.99 13.29
C LEU A 19 4.62 -16.15 13.03
N PRO A 20 4.22 -17.19 12.28
CA PRO A 20 5.12 -18.26 11.88
C PRO A 20 6.33 -17.69 11.12
N PRO A 21 7.58 -18.13 11.38
CA PRO A 21 8.76 -17.60 10.71
C PRO A 21 8.67 -17.65 9.17
N ARG A 22 8.15 -18.77 8.64
CA ARG A 22 7.91 -18.95 7.20
C ARG A 22 6.92 -17.95 6.61
N LEU A 23 5.92 -17.52 7.38
CA LEU A 23 4.98 -16.48 6.94
C LEU A 23 5.70 -15.15 6.77
N VAL A 24 6.56 -14.79 7.73
CA VAL A 24 7.35 -13.56 7.69
C VAL A 24 8.28 -13.56 6.47
N ASP A 25 8.95 -14.67 6.19
CA ASP A 25 9.84 -14.78 5.03
C ASP A 25 9.10 -14.68 3.70
N ASN A 26 7.96 -15.34 3.58
CA ASN A 26 7.11 -15.20 2.39
C ASN A 26 6.60 -13.76 2.23
N LEU A 27 6.20 -13.09 3.32
CA LEU A 27 5.69 -11.73 3.27
C LEU A 27 6.77 -10.73 2.81
N LYS A 28 8.04 -10.93 3.18
CA LYS A 28 9.14 -10.10 2.65
C LYS A 28 9.23 -10.19 1.13
N ILE A 29 9.03 -11.39 0.56
CA ILE A 29 9.01 -11.60 -0.89
C ILE A 29 7.81 -10.88 -1.50
N THR A 30 6.63 -10.99 -0.90
CA THR A 30 5.43 -10.28 -1.36
C THR A 30 5.61 -8.76 -1.33
N ILE A 31 6.25 -8.21 -0.29
CA ILE A 31 6.56 -6.77 -0.23
C ILE A 31 7.53 -6.37 -1.35
N LEU A 32 8.56 -7.17 -1.60
CA LEU A 32 9.51 -6.91 -2.69
C LEU A 32 8.82 -6.92 -4.05
N ASP A 33 7.97 -7.92 -4.31
CA ASP A 33 7.16 -8.03 -5.52
C ASP A 33 6.23 -6.82 -5.68
N THR A 34 5.57 -6.41 -4.60
CA THR A 34 4.68 -5.22 -4.56
C THR A 34 5.43 -3.94 -4.96
N LEU A 35 6.67 -3.77 -4.51
CA LEU A 35 7.49 -2.62 -4.92
C LEU A 35 7.87 -2.70 -6.41
N GLY A 36 8.25 -3.88 -6.90
CA GLY A 36 8.53 -4.11 -8.32
C GLY A 36 7.31 -3.80 -9.20
N ALA A 37 6.16 -4.33 -8.84
CA ALA A 37 4.85 -4.06 -9.42
C ALA A 37 4.55 -2.55 -9.49
N ALA A 38 4.74 -1.83 -8.38
CA ALA A 38 4.52 -0.39 -8.33
C ALA A 38 5.47 0.40 -9.25
N PHE A 39 6.73 -0.02 -9.39
CA PHE A 39 7.66 0.62 -10.33
C PHE A 39 7.24 0.42 -11.78
N VAL A 40 6.83 -0.80 -12.16
CA VAL A 40 6.28 -1.08 -13.49
C VAL A 40 5.00 -0.27 -13.73
N GLY A 41 4.14 -0.18 -12.73
CA GLY A 41 2.93 0.63 -12.81
C GLY A 41 3.18 2.12 -12.92
N SER A 42 4.29 2.61 -12.36
CA SER A 42 4.63 4.04 -12.38
C SER A 42 4.91 4.57 -13.78
N VAL A 43 5.19 3.72 -14.76
CA VAL A 43 5.35 4.17 -16.16
C VAL A 43 4.05 4.08 -16.98
N GLN A 44 2.95 3.58 -16.40
CA GLN A 44 1.70 3.40 -17.13
C GLN A 44 0.95 4.73 -17.32
N PRO A 45 0.59 5.11 -18.57
CA PRO A 45 -0.03 6.41 -18.84
C PRO A 45 -1.33 6.65 -18.10
N TRP A 46 -2.12 5.61 -17.86
CA TRP A 46 -3.39 5.75 -17.15
C TRP A 46 -3.18 5.93 -15.64
N ALA A 47 -2.20 5.24 -15.04
CA ALA A 47 -1.86 5.39 -13.63
C ALA A 47 -1.37 6.82 -13.35
N GLN A 48 -0.58 7.40 -14.26
CA GLN A 48 -0.13 8.79 -14.17
C GLN A 48 -1.28 9.81 -14.15
N ARG A 49 -2.39 9.55 -14.86
CA ARG A 49 -3.58 10.40 -14.80
C ARG A 49 -4.22 10.38 -13.42
N ILE A 50 -4.27 9.22 -12.78
CA ILE A 50 -4.82 9.07 -11.42
C ILE A 50 -3.89 9.71 -10.39
N LEU A 51 -2.56 9.57 -10.56
CA LEU A 51 -1.58 10.26 -9.72
C LEU A 51 -1.71 11.79 -9.82
N ALA A 52 -1.95 12.34 -11.01
CA ALA A 52 -2.17 13.76 -11.19
C ALA A 52 -3.40 14.26 -10.41
N VAL A 53 -4.48 13.45 -10.34
CA VAL A 53 -5.64 13.77 -9.50
C VAL A 53 -5.26 13.75 -8.02
N ALA A 54 -4.57 12.70 -7.55
CA ALA A 54 -4.14 12.61 -6.16
C ALA A 54 -3.22 13.78 -5.76
N GLN A 55 -2.31 14.18 -6.64
CA GLN A 55 -1.41 15.32 -6.44
C GLN A 55 -2.17 16.65 -6.40
N ALA A 56 -3.12 16.85 -7.32
CA ALA A 56 -3.92 18.08 -7.38
C ALA A 56 -4.82 18.27 -6.15
N LEU A 57 -5.28 17.17 -5.54
CA LEU A 57 -6.03 17.22 -4.28
C LEU A 57 -5.15 17.63 -3.08
N GLY A 58 -3.83 17.67 -3.23
CA GLY A 58 -2.89 18.06 -2.18
C GLY A 58 -2.92 17.11 -0.98
N GLY A 59 -2.73 17.65 0.21
CA GLY A 59 -2.67 16.89 1.47
C GLY A 59 -1.43 17.23 2.29
N THR A 60 -1.49 17.01 3.60
CA THR A 60 -0.33 17.15 4.48
C THR A 60 0.77 16.17 4.02
N PRO A 61 2.02 16.59 3.82
CA PRO A 61 3.07 15.74 3.20
C PRO A 61 3.64 14.66 4.14
N GLU A 62 2.79 13.85 4.75
CA GLU A 62 3.14 12.85 5.75
C GLU A 62 3.54 11.49 5.15
N ALA A 63 3.11 11.16 3.93
CA ALA A 63 3.40 9.88 3.26
C ALA A 63 3.92 10.04 1.82
N SER A 64 4.81 9.13 1.41
CA SER A 64 5.40 9.10 0.06
C SER A 64 4.50 8.40 -0.95
N VAL A 65 4.57 8.84 -2.20
CA VAL A 65 4.08 8.08 -3.35
C VAL A 65 5.26 7.42 -4.07
N ILE A 66 5.14 6.12 -4.36
CA ILE A 66 6.22 5.31 -4.94
C ILE A 66 6.62 5.90 -6.31
N SER A 67 7.92 6.03 -6.55
CA SER A 67 8.48 6.56 -7.80
C SER A 67 8.14 8.05 -8.07
N GLN A 68 7.66 8.79 -7.06
CA GLN A 68 7.34 10.21 -7.18
C GLN A 68 8.19 11.06 -6.23
N SER A 69 8.45 12.31 -6.62
CA SER A 69 9.22 13.28 -5.83
C SER A 69 8.38 14.06 -4.80
N TRP A 70 7.07 13.82 -4.76
CA TRP A 70 6.12 14.53 -3.91
C TRP A 70 5.48 13.62 -2.87
N ARG A 71 4.87 14.23 -1.85
CA ARG A 71 4.20 13.58 -0.72
C ARG A 71 2.78 14.12 -0.56
N THR A 72 1.92 13.36 0.11
CA THR A 72 0.52 13.71 0.42
C THR A 72 0.10 13.03 1.73
N ASP A 73 -1.16 13.15 2.14
CA ASP A 73 -1.71 12.48 3.31
C ASP A 73 -1.72 10.95 3.18
N VAL A 74 -1.77 10.24 4.31
CA VAL A 74 -1.69 8.76 4.35
C VAL A 74 -2.74 8.12 3.45
N SER A 75 -3.98 8.62 3.46
CA SER A 75 -5.08 8.05 2.68
C SER A 75 -4.84 8.18 1.18
N ARG A 76 -4.42 9.36 0.71
CA ARG A 76 -4.13 9.58 -0.71
C ARG A 76 -2.86 8.87 -1.17
N ALA A 77 -1.83 8.81 -0.34
CA ALA A 77 -0.62 8.06 -0.66
C ALA A 77 -0.91 6.56 -0.78
N ALA A 78 -1.74 6.00 0.11
CA ALA A 78 -2.17 4.61 0.01
C ALA A 78 -2.98 4.34 -1.27
N PHE A 79 -3.91 5.23 -1.62
CA PHE A 79 -4.66 5.15 -2.88
C PHE A 79 -3.73 5.20 -4.10
N ALA A 80 -2.84 6.19 -4.17
CA ALA A 80 -1.89 6.35 -5.26
C ALA A 80 -0.97 5.12 -5.41
N ASN A 81 -0.40 4.63 -4.31
CA ASN A 81 0.46 3.45 -4.32
C ASN A 81 -0.31 2.19 -4.74
N GLY A 82 -1.55 2.02 -4.28
CA GLY A 82 -2.41 0.91 -4.70
C GLY A 82 -2.69 0.92 -6.21
N VAL A 83 -2.95 2.10 -6.78
CA VAL A 83 -3.10 2.27 -8.23
C VAL A 83 -1.83 1.83 -8.96
N LEU A 84 -0.65 2.23 -8.49
CA LEU A 84 0.62 1.84 -9.09
C LEU A 84 0.83 0.32 -9.03
N ILE A 85 0.53 -0.31 -7.90
CA ILE A 85 0.70 -1.76 -7.71
C ILE A 85 -0.21 -2.55 -8.66
N GLY A 86 -1.44 -2.08 -8.91
CA GLY A 86 -2.43 -2.77 -9.75
C GLY A 86 -2.42 -2.36 -11.22
N ALA A 87 -1.36 -1.73 -11.72
CA ALA A 87 -1.40 -1.03 -12.99
C ALA A 87 -1.15 -1.87 -14.27
N PHE A 88 -0.99 -3.19 -14.15
CA PHE A 88 -0.59 -4.11 -15.22
C PHE A 88 -1.42 -5.40 -15.25
#